data_AF-A0A069IRQ0-F1
#
_entry.id   AF-A0A069IRQ0-F1
#
_cell.length_a   1.000
_cell.length_b   1.000
_cell.length_c   1.000
_cell.angle_alpha   90.00
_cell.angle_beta   90.00
_cell.angle_gamma   90.00
#
_symmetry.space_group_name_H-M   'P 1'
#
loop_
_entity.id
_entity.type
_entity.pdbx_description
1 polymer ?
#
loop_
_entity_poly.entity_id
_entity_poly.type
_entity_poly.pdbx_seq_one_letter_code
_entity_poly.pdbx_strand_id
1 'polypeptide(L)'
;MQHAANQGGSTAALVIAQNQLSRLGGLGQTIEHARGVSLASIRAEVTAVVAATLATVQQARAAAAGGQAAELALHEAQAEAHRTTGDFLRDFYERRIFDKHLHFASPEDERAYREREEAYQRAIQAARAEGTPEGELRATRLAIAQLEDAGAHGATDSPDYARLHHRLTQNEANLTQALDKQPTPEKEAEMDAALAPSEPVLLPPELAAAFRDTGVTVADAGEGHGVSNGQMRASQMSRV
;
A
#
# COMPACT_ATOMS: atom_id res chain seq x y z
N MET A 1 -4.23 17.66 0.84
CA MET A 1 -3.29 17.38 -0.27
C MET A 1 -2.63 16.03 -0.04
N GLN A 2 -3.38 14.92 -0.14
CA GLN A 2 -2.87 13.57 0.19
C GLN A 2 -3.25 12.50 -0.85
N HIS A 3 -3.79 12.89 -2.00
CA HIS A 3 -4.15 11.95 -3.09
C HIS A 3 -3.07 11.80 -4.18
N ALA A 4 -1.87 12.36 -3.98
CA ALA A 4 -0.80 12.30 -4.99
C ALA A 4 0.11 11.05 -4.86
N ALA A 5 0.10 10.34 -3.73
CA ALA A 5 0.99 9.19 -3.50
C ALA A 5 0.52 7.90 -4.21
N ASN A 6 -0.78 7.75 -4.50
CA ASN A 6 -1.33 6.57 -5.18
C ASN A 6 -1.00 6.49 -6.70
N GLN A 7 -0.12 7.35 -7.23
CA GLN A 7 0.34 7.27 -8.62
C GLN A 7 1.63 6.43 -8.80
N GLY A 8 2.32 6.00 -7.72
CA GLY A 8 3.56 5.22 -7.81
C GLY A 8 3.42 3.87 -8.52
N GLY A 9 2.30 3.16 -8.28
CA GLY A 9 1.98 1.92 -8.99
C GLY A 9 1.78 2.08 -10.51
N SER A 10 1.52 3.30 -10.98
CA SER A 10 1.32 3.60 -12.41
C SER A 10 2.64 3.65 -13.17
N THR A 11 3.70 4.20 -12.58
CA THR A 11 5.00 4.38 -13.26
C THR A 11 5.72 3.06 -13.49
N ALA A 12 5.74 2.16 -12.50
CA ALA A 12 6.36 0.84 -12.67
C ALA A 12 5.60 -0.02 -13.70
N ALA A 13 4.26 -0.01 -13.66
CA ALA A 13 3.42 -0.68 -14.65
C ALA A 13 3.62 -0.09 -16.07
N LEU A 14 3.80 1.23 -16.19
CA LEU A 14 4.12 1.91 -17.45
C LEU A 14 5.48 1.51 -18.01
N VAL A 15 6.52 1.41 -17.17
CA VAL A 15 7.86 0.99 -17.58
C VAL A 15 7.85 -0.47 -18.04
N ILE A 16 7.11 -1.36 -17.34
CA ILE A 16 6.91 -2.75 -17.75
C ILE A 16 6.18 -2.82 -19.10
N ALA A 17 5.12 -2.04 -19.27
CA ALA A 17 4.35 -1.98 -20.52
C ALA A 17 5.20 -1.42 -21.69
N GLN A 18 6.04 -0.41 -21.46
CA GLN A 18 6.97 0.12 -22.46
C GLN A 18 8.01 -0.91 -22.89
N ASN A 19 8.63 -1.62 -21.94
CA ASN A 19 9.57 -2.69 -22.26
C ASN A 19 8.92 -3.84 -23.06
N GLN A 20 7.67 -4.18 -22.74
CA GLN A 20 6.90 -5.18 -23.50
C GLN A 20 6.57 -4.69 -24.92
N LEU A 21 6.18 -3.43 -25.08
CA LEU A 21 5.94 -2.81 -26.40
C LEU A 21 7.21 -2.79 -27.25
N SER A 22 8.37 -2.45 -26.68
CA SER A 22 9.65 -2.48 -27.38
C SER A 22 10.03 -3.90 -27.83
N ARG A 23 9.81 -4.92 -26.99
CA ARG A 23 10.04 -6.33 -27.35
C ARG A 23 9.10 -6.81 -28.45
N LEU A 24 7.81 -6.44 -28.39
CA LEU A 24 6.84 -6.73 -29.45
C LEU A 24 7.22 -6.06 -30.78
N GLY A 25 7.73 -4.83 -30.73
CA GLY A 25 8.26 -4.12 -31.91
C GLY A 25 9.43 -4.85 -32.57
N GLY A 26 10.38 -5.37 -31.79
CA GLY A 26 11.50 -6.19 -32.29
C GLY A 26 11.03 -7.53 -32.89
N LEU A 27 10.03 -8.15 -32.28
CA LEU A 27 9.39 -9.37 -32.80
C LEU A 27 8.73 -9.16 -34.17
N GLY A 28 8.05 -8.02 -34.37
CA GLY A 28 7.43 -7.66 -35.65
C GLY A 28 8.44 -7.56 -36.80
N GLN A 29 9.59 -6.93 -36.56
CA GLN A 29 10.67 -6.83 -37.56
C GLN A 29 11.33 -8.19 -37.85
N THR A 30 11.45 -9.04 -36.84
CA THR A 30 12.04 -10.38 -36.99
C THR A 30 11.13 -11.31 -37.81
N ILE A 31 9.81 -11.15 -37.68
CA ILE A 31 8.80 -11.89 -38.47
C ILE A 31 8.88 -11.50 -39.96
N GLU A 32 9.14 -10.24 -40.31
CA GLU A 32 9.26 -9.81 -41.71
C GLU A 32 10.43 -10.49 -42.46
N HIS A 33 11.42 -11.03 -41.75
CA HIS A 33 12.66 -11.56 -42.34
C HIS A 33 12.85 -13.08 -42.12
N ALA A 34 11.95 -13.75 -41.41
CA ALA A 34 12.08 -15.15 -41.01
C ALA A 34 11.72 -16.16 -42.12
N ARG A 35 12.57 -17.17 -42.38
CA ARG A 35 12.29 -18.33 -43.27
C ARG A 35 12.22 -19.65 -42.48
N GLY A 36 11.13 -20.40 -42.67
CA GLY A 36 10.97 -21.85 -42.41
C GLY A 36 11.25 -22.32 -40.97
N VAL A 37 12.52 -22.49 -40.61
CA VAL A 37 12.98 -23.05 -39.33
C VAL A 37 12.93 -22.01 -38.19
N SER A 38 13.06 -20.71 -38.50
CA SER A 38 13.01 -19.63 -37.50
C SER A 38 11.60 -19.35 -36.95
N LEU A 39 10.54 -19.80 -37.65
CA LEU A 39 9.15 -19.59 -37.24
C LEU A 39 8.77 -20.33 -35.94
N ALA A 40 9.31 -21.53 -35.73
CA ALA A 40 9.05 -22.29 -34.50
C ALA A 40 9.68 -21.64 -33.27
N SER A 41 10.91 -21.12 -33.41
CA SER A 41 11.61 -20.37 -32.36
C SER A 41 10.90 -19.07 -32.03
N ILE A 42 10.49 -18.30 -33.05
CA ILE A 42 9.71 -17.06 -32.88
C ILE A 42 8.40 -17.35 -32.12
N ARG A 43 7.70 -18.44 -32.45
CA ARG A 43 6.46 -18.81 -31.75
C ARG A 43 6.70 -19.15 -30.28
N ALA A 44 7.79 -19.86 -29.96
CA ALA A 44 8.15 -20.19 -28.59
C ALA A 44 8.48 -18.91 -27.79
N GLU A 45 9.22 -17.98 -28.38
CA GLU A 45 9.58 -16.70 -27.76
C GLU A 45 8.37 -15.81 -27.52
N VAL A 46 7.48 -15.67 -28.51
CA VAL A 46 6.19 -14.96 -28.34
C VAL A 46 5.38 -15.57 -27.20
N THR A 47 5.28 -16.90 -27.15
CA THR A 47 4.51 -17.59 -26.10
C THR A 47 5.12 -17.35 -24.71
N ALA A 48 6.46 -17.36 -24.60
CA ALA A 48 7.16 -17.07 -23.35
C ALA A 48 6.97 -15.61 -22.90
N VAL A 49 7.05 -14.65 -23.82
CA VAL A 49 6.81 -13.22 -23.53
C VAL A 49 5.37 -12.98 -23.11
N VAL A 50 4.40 -13.59 -23.78
CA VAL A 50 2.97 -13.49 -23.41
C VAL A 50 2.73 -14.11 -22.03
N ALA A 51 3.30 -15.28 -21.74
CA ALA A 51 3.16 -15.92 -20.43
C ALA A 51 3.77 -15.08 -19.30
N ALA A 52 4.98 -14.53 -19.51
CA ALA A 52 5.63 -13.65 -18.54
C ALA A 52 4.81 -12.36 -18.32
N THR A 53 4.30 -11.76 -19.40
CA THR A 53 3.42 -10.58 -19.32
C THR A 53 2.16 -10.86 -18.51
N LEU A 54 1.49 -11.98 -18.76
CA LEU A 54 0.29 -12.38 -18.04
C LEU A 54 0.58 -12.61 -16.56
N ALA A 55 1.71 -13.25 -16.21
CA ALA A 55 2.11 -13.46 -14.83
C ALA A 55 2.36 -12.13 -14.09
N THR A 56 3.07 -11.18 -14.71
CA THR A 56 3.30 -9.86 -14.12
C THR A 56 1.99 -9.07 -13.93
N VAL A 57 1.08 -9.11 -14.91
CA VAL A 57 -0.24 -8.47 -14.78
C VAL A 57 -1.06 -9.10 -13.66
N GLN A 58 -1.04 -10.42 -13.52
CA GLN A 58 -1.72 -11.12 -12.42
C GLN A 58 -1.14 -10.75 -11.05
N GLN A 59 0.19 -10.67 -10.94
CA GLN A 59 0.87 -10.24 -9.71
C GLN A 59 0.53 -8.79 -9.35
N ALA A 60 0.54 -7.88 -10.32
CA ALA A 60 0.16 -6.48 -10.11
C ALA A 60 -1.31 -6.34 -9.67
N ARG A 61 -2.23 -7.12 -10.27
CA ARG A 61 -3.64 -7.16 -9.84
C ARG A 61 -3.81 -7.69 -8.42
N ALA A 62 -3.07 -8.74 -8.06
CA ALA A 62 -3.12 -9.30 -6.70
C ALA A 62 -2.60 -8.29 -5.66
N ALA A 63 -1.51 -7.57 -5.96
CA ALA A 63 -0.98 -6.52 -5.10
C ALA A 63 -1.96 -5.34 -4.96
N ALA A 64 -2.55 -4.87 -6.07
CA ALA A 64 -3.54 -3.80 -6.06
C ALA A 64 -4.81 -4.18 -5.28
N ALA A 65 -5.31 -5.41 -5.45
CA ALA A 65 -6.45 -5.92 -4.68
C ALA A 65 -6.12 -6.01 -3.17
N GLY A 66 -4.90 -6.39 -2.81
CA GLY A 66 -4.43 -6.41 -1.42
C GLY A 66 -4.39 -5.02 -0.79
N GLY A 67 -3.87 -4.02 -1.50
CA GLY A 67 -3.84 -2.63 -1.04
C GLY A 67 -5.24 -2.04 -0.82
N GLN A 68 -6.15 -2.24 -1.78
CA GLN A 68 -7.54 -1.78 -1.66
C GLN A 68 -8.26 -2.42 -0.47
N ALA A 69 -8.03 -3.71 -0.22
CA ALA A 69 -8.61 -4.40 0.94
C ALA A 69 -8.07 -3.85 2.27
N ALA A 70 -6.78 -3.51 2.34
CA ALA A 70 -6.17 -2.92 3.53
C ALA A 70 -6.68 -1.50 3.80
N GLU A 71 -6.82 -0.66 2.76
CA GLU A 71 -7.38 0.70 2.85
C GLU A 71 -8.84 0.67 3.31
N LEU A 72 -9.67 -0.21 2.73
CA LEU A 72 -11.05 -0.39 3.15
C LEU A 72 -11.14 -0.83 4.62
N ALA A 73 -10.33 -1.81 5.03
CA ALA A 73 -10.29 -2.29 6.41
C ALA A 73 -9.88 -1.19 7.40
N LEU A 74 -8.92 -0.33 7.03
CA LEU A 74 -8.54 0.82 7.85
C LEU A 74 -9.66 1.84 7.96
N HIS A 75 -10.31 2.19 6.85
CA HIS A 75 -11.43 3.12 6.86
C HIS A 75 -12.60 2.61 7.73
N GLU A 76 -12.93 1.33 7.62
CA GLU A 76 -13.95 0.69 8.46
C GLU A 76 -13.57 0.70 9.94
N ALA A 77 -12.32 0.34 10.28
CA ALA A 77 -11.83 0.36 11.66
C ALA A 77 -11.82 1.78 12.24
N GLN A 78 -11.41 2.78 11.46
CA GLN A 78 -11.42 4.19 11.87
C GLN A 78 -12.86 4.67 12.12
N ALA A 79 -13.79 4.38 11.21
CA ALA A 79 -15.19 4.78 11.37
C ALA A 79 -15.84 4.14 12.61
N GLU A 80 -15.53 2.87 12.89
CA GLU A 80 -16.04 2.19 14.09
C GLU A 80 -15.42 2.75 15.38
N ALA A 81 -14.11 3.02 15.39
CA ALA A 81 -13.44 3.68 16.50
C ALA A 81 -14.05 5.06 16.76
N HIS A 82 -14.28 5.85 15.70
CA HIS A 82 -14.90 7.17 15.80
C HIS A 82 -16.32 7.12 16.40
N ARG A 83 -17.14 6.14 15.98
CA ARG A 83 -18.48 5.94 16.55
C ARG A 83 -18.40 5.54 18.03
N THR A 84 -17.52 4.59 18.37
CA THR A 84 -17.44 4.06 19.73
C THR A 84 -16.85 5.08 20.71
N THR A 85 -15.84 5.87 20.31
CA THR A 85 -15.34 6.98 21.14
C THR A 85 -16.37 8.10 21.28
N GLY A 86 -17.17 8.37 20.24
CA GLY A 86 -18.32 9.27 20.31
C GLY A 86 -19.42 8.79 21.28
N ASP A 87 -19.77 7.51 21.22
CA ASP A 87 -20.71 6.88 22.15
C ASP A 87 -20.18 6.95 23.59
N PHE A 88 -18.90 6.64 23.80
CA PHE A 88 -18.24 6.78 25.09
C PHE A 88 -18.32 8.20 25.63
N LEU A 89 -18.00 9.21 24.81
CA LEU A 89 -18.06 10.61 25.24
C LEU A 89 -19.47 11.00 25.73
N ARG A 90 -20.49 10.60 24.97
CA ARG A 90 -21.89 10.85 25.32
C ARG A 90 -22.29 10.11 26.60
N ASP A 91 -22.04 8.81 26.67
CA ASP A 91 -22.51 8.00 27.80
C ASP A 91 -21.73 8.31 29.09
N PHE A 92 -20.41 8.51 28.99
CA PHE A 92 -19.54 8.81 30.12
C PHE A 92 -19.71 10.24 30.65
N TYR A 93 -19.60 11.26 29.78
CA TYR A 93 -19.56 12.66 30.25
C TYR A 93 -20.92 13.36 30.21
N GLU A 94 -21.73 13.14 29.18
CA GLU A 94 -23.03 13.84 29.05
C GLU A 94 -24.11 13.17 29.90
N ARG A 95 -24.19 11.83 29.85
CA ARG A 95 -25.18 11.05 30.60
C ARG A 95 -24.71 10.61 31.98
N ARG A 96 -23.40 10.67 32.23
CA ARG A 96 -22.77 10.33 33.51
C ARG A 96 -23.24 8.99 34.07
N ILE A 97 -23.28 7.97 33.22
CA ILE A 97 -23.86 6.66 33.58
C ILE A 97 -23.15 5.98 34.77
N PHE A 98 -21.90 6.38 35.05
CA PHE A 98 -21.10 5.84 36.15
C PHE A 98 -21.19 6.66 37.44
N ASP A 99 -21.68 7.91 37.44
CA ASP A 99 -21.63 8.80 38.63
C ASP A 99 -22.23 8.16 39.90
N LYS A 100 -23.33 7.40 39.74
CA LYS A 100 -24.00 6.71 40.86
C LYS A 100 -23.19 5.55 41.47
N HIS A 101 -22.16 5.09 40.77
CA HIS A 101 -21.27 4.00 41.16
C HIS A 101 -19.90 4.50 41.61
N LEU A 102 -19.63 5.80 41.49
CA LEU A 102 -18.35 6.36 41.90
C LEU A 102 -18.33 6.56 43.41
N HIS A 103 -17.27 6.07 44.03
CA HIS A 103 -17.01 6.15 45.45
C HIS A 103 -15.62 6.74 45.69
N PHE A 104 -15.59 7.93 46.28
CA PHE A 104 -14.36 8.66 46.57
C PHE A 104 -13.99 8.55 48.05
N ALA A 105 -12.70 8.49 48.34
CA ALA A 105 -12.21 8.39 49.71
C ALA A 105 -12.40 9.70 50.50
N SER A 106 -12.39 10.84 49.80
CA SER A 106 -12.62 12.16 50.38
C SER A 106 -13.10 13.16 49.31
N PRO A 107 -13.59 14.36 49.71
CA PRO A 107 -13.92 15.43 48.77
C PRO A 107 -12.73 15.93 47.94
N GLU A 108 -11.50 15.85 48.47
CA GLU A 108 -10.28 16.18 47.74
C GLU A 108 -10.00 15.16 46.62
N ASP A 109 -10.22 13.88 46.91
CA ASP A 109 -10.09 12.79 45.94
C ASP A 109 -11.10 12.94 44.79
N GLU A 110 -12.37 13.21 45.12
CA GLU A 110 -13.39 13.49 44.11
C GLU A 110 -13.00 14.67 43.22
N ARG A 111 -12.58 15.79 43.80
CA ARG A 111 -12.15 16.97 43.03
C ARG A 111 -10.97 16.65 42.12
N ALA A 112 -9.95 15.95 42.63
CA ALA A 112 -8.80 15.54 41.83
C ALA A 112 -9.20 14.59 40.69
N TYR A 113 -10.16 13.70 40.92
CA TYR A 113 -10.73 12.86 39.87
C TYR A 113 -11.46 13.69 38.81
N ARG A 114 -12.32 14.64 39.22
CA ARG A 114 -13.06 15.51 38.27
C ARG A 114 -12.13 16.38 37.43
N GLU A 115 -11.04 16.89 38.00
CA GLU A 115 -10.02 17.64 37.25
C GLU A 115 -9.34 16.77 36.17
N ARG A 116 -9.02 15.50 36.50
CA ARG A 116 -8.49 14.55 35.51
C ARG A 116 -9.54 14.20 34.46
N GLU A 117 -10.78 13.97 34.86
CA GLU A 117 -11.90 13.68 33.96
C GLU A 117 -12.07 14.77 32.89
N GLU A 118 -12.05 16.05 33.28
CA GLU A 118 -12.09 17.18 32.34
C GLU A 118 -10.86 17.24 31.41
N ALA A 119 -9.68 16.89 31.93
CA ALA A 119 -8.47 16.81 31.13
C ALA A 119 -8.56 15.68 30.08
N TYR A 120 -9.04 14.50 30.48
CA TYR A 120 -9.28 13.38 29.56
C TYR A 120 -10.33 13.72 28.51
N GLN A 121 -11.45 14.35 28.89
CA GLN A 121 -12.48 14.75 27.94
C GLN A 121 -11.91 15.63 26.82
N ARG A 122 -11.13 16.66 27.19
CA ARG A 122 -10.49 17.57 26.24
C ARG A 122 -9.46 16.84 25.37
N ALA A 123 -8.64 15.96 25.96
CA ALA A 123 -7.63 15.20 25.22
C ALA A 123 -8.27 14.24 24.21
N ILE A 124 -9.35 13.55 24.57
CA ILE A 124 -10.09 12.67 23.67
C ILE A 124 -10.69 13.49 22.51
N GLN A 125 -11.33 14.62 22.80
CA GLN A 125 -11.91 15.48 21.76
C GLN A 125 -10.84 16.05 20.83
N ALA A 126 -9.70 16.49 21.37
CA ALA A 126 -8.59 16.99 20.57
C ALA A 126 -8.03 15.90 19.64
N ALA A 127 -7.84 14.67 20.14
CA ALA A 127 -7.35 13.55 19.34
C ALA A 127 -8.33 13.17 18.21
N ARG A 128 -9.65 13.18 18.48
CA ARG A 128 -10.68 12.96 17.45
C ARG A 128 -10.75 14.08 16.41
N ALA A 129 -10.52 15.33 16.84
CA ALA A 129 -10.56 16.49 15.96
C ALA A 129 -9.47 16.45 14.87
N GLU A 130 -8.42 15.64 15.04
CA GLU A 130 -7.40 15.44 14.00
C GLU A 130 -7.95 14.70 12.77
N GLY A 131 -9.01 13.90 12.91
CA GLY A 131 -9.62 13.18 11.80
C GLY A 131 -8.73 12.11 11.15
N THR A 132 -7.64 11.71 11.81
CA THR A 132 -6.70 10.68 11.34
C THR A 132 -6.94 9.34 12.06
N PRO A 133 -6.58 8.20 11.45
CA PRO A 133 -6.61 6.90 12.14
C PRO A 133 -5.77 6.88 13.42
N GLU A 134 -4.61 7.55 13.44
CA GLU A 134 -3.76 7.66 14.63
C GLU A 134 -4.41 8.52 15.72
N GLY A 135 -5.12 9.57 15.33
CA GLY A 135 -5.92 10.40 16.24
C GLY A 135 -7.04 9.58 16.88
N GLU A 136 -7.77 8.78 16.11
CA GLU A 136 -8.81 7.88 16.63
C GLU A 136 -8.23 6.78 17.54
N LEU A 137 -7.05 6.25 17.22
CA LEU A 137 -6.37 5.28 18.09
C LEU A 137 -6.00 5.92 19.44
N ARG A 138 -5.44 7.14 19.42
CA ARG A 138 -5.13 7.88 20.65
C ARG A 138 -6.40 8.20 21.45
N ALA A 139 -7.47 8.64 20.78
CA ALA A 139 -8.75 8.90 21.43
C ALA A 139 -9.32 7.64 22.11
N THR A 140 -9.23 6.49 21.44
CA THR A 140 -9.67 5.20 21.99
C THR A 140 -8.86 4.80 23.22
N ARG A 141 -7.53 4.93 23.18
CA ARG A 141 -6.65 4.66 24.33
C ARG A 141 -6.92 5.58 25.52
N LEU A 142 -7.13 6.87 25.27
CA LEU A 142 -7.50 7.82 26.32
C LEU A 142 -8.87 7.50 26.93
N ALA A 143 -9.84 7.04 26.13
CA ALA A 143 -11.13 6.59 26.62
C ALA A 143 -11.01 5.32 27.49
N ILE A 144 -10.16 4.37 27.11
CA ILE A 144 -9.84 3.18 27.95
C ILE A 144 -9.24 3.64 29.28
N ALA A 145 -8.22 4.49 29.26
CA ALA A 145 -7.55 4.98 30.47
C ALA A 145 -8.52 5.73 31.41
N GLN A 146 -9.42 6.57 30.88
CA GLN A 146 -10.45 7.22 31.69
C GLN A 146 -11.43 6.21 32.30
N LEU A 147 -11.83 5.18 31.53
CA LEU A 147 -12.70 4.13 32.04
C LEU A 147 -12.02 3.29 33.12
N GLU A 148 -10.72 3.02 32.99
CA GLU A 148 -9.91 2.34 34.01
C GLU A 148 -9.78 3.20 35.28
N ASP A 149 -9.51 4.51 35.16
CA ASP A 149 -9.48 5.43 36.31
C ASP A 149 -10.85 5.45 37.03
N ALA A 150 -11.95 5.52 36.27
CA ALA A 150 -13.28 5.40 36.84
C ALA A 150 -13.52 4.03 37.52
N GLY A 151 -12.97 2.96 36.95
CA GLY A 151 -13.02 1.62 37.53
C GLY A 151 -12.32 1.53 38.88
N ALA A 152 -11.20 2.22 39.05
CA ALA A 152 -10.50 2.34 40.33
C ALA A 152 -11.33 3.07 41.41
N HIS A 153 -12.33 3.86 41.00
CA HIS A 153 -13.26 4.56 41.88
C HIS A 153 -14.66 3.91 41.94
N GLY A 154 -14.81 2.64 41.54
CA GLY A 154 -16.06 1.88 41.72
C GLY A 154 -16.96 1.76 40.48
N ALA A 155 -16.59 2.35 39.34
CA ALA A 155 -17.39 2.22 38.12
C ALA A 155 -17.57 0.77 37.64
N THR A 156 -16.71 -0.16 38.08
CA THR A 156 -16.79 -1.61 37.82
C THR A 156 -18.07 -2.26 38.34
N ASP A 157 -18.76 -1.65 39.32
CA ASP A 157 -20.05 -2.12 39.83
C ASP A 157 -21.22 -1.83 38.86
N SER A 158 -21.00 -1.00 37.84
CA SER A 158 -21.97 -0.75 36.79
C SER A 158 -22.01 -1.91 35.78
N PRO A 159 -23.20 -2.39 35.37
CA PRO A 159 -23.32 -3.39 34.31
C PRO A 159 -22.81 -2.87 32.95
N ASP A 160 -22.70 -1.56 32.77
CA ASP A 160 -22.21 -0.94 31.53
C ASP A 160 -20.68 -0.96 31.41
N TYR A 161 -19.95 -1.13 32.53
CA TYR A 161 -18.50 -1.05 32.59
C TYR A 161 -17.83 -2.08 31.69
N ALA A 162 -18.10 -3.36 31.93
CA ALA A 162 -17.46 -4.45 31.20
C ALA A 162 -17.76 -4.38 29.70
N ARG A 163 -18.99 -3.98 29.34
CA ARG A 163 -19.41 -3.80 27.95
C ARG A 163 -18.62 -2.68 27.26
N LEU A 164 -18.52 -1.51 27.89
CA LEU A 164 -17.80 -0.37 27.31
C LEU A 164 -16.30 -0.65 27.21
N HIS A 165 -15.72 -1.23 28.26
CA HIS A 165 -14.31 -1.60 28.28
C HIS A 165 -13.99 -2.58 27.15
N HIS A 166 -14.75 -3.67 27.02
CA HIS A 166 -14.56 -4.64 25.95
C HIS A 166 -14.66 -4.02 24.56
N ARG A 167 -15.69 -3.18 24.31
CA ARG A 167 -15.86 -2.49 23.02
C ARG A 167 -14.66 -1.60 22.68
N LEU A 168 -14.19 -0.81 23.65
CA LEU A 168 -13.05 0.08 23.45
C LEU A 168 -11.76 -0.71 23.17
N THR A 169 -11.44 -1.73 23.97
CA THR A 169 -10.25 -2.57 23.76
C THR A 169 -10.31 -3.33 22.43
N GLN A 170 -11.48 -3.83 22.03
CA GLN A 170 -11.65 -4.48 20.73
C GLN A 170 -11.39 -3.50 19.58
N ASN A 171 -11.89 -2.27 19.68
CA ASN A 171 -11.65 -1.26 18.65
C ASN A 171 -10.19 -0.79 18.61
N GLU A 172 -9.53 -0.67 19.75
CA GLU A 172 -8.09 -0.42 19.79
C GLU A 172 -7.32 -1.51 19.04
N ALA A 173 -7.62 -2.79 19.30
CA ALA A 173 -6.97 -3.91 18.64
C ALA A 173 -7.24 -3.93 17.13
N ASN A 174 -8.49 -3.71 16.71
CA ASN A 174 -8.86 -3.68 15.30
C ASN A 174 -8.16 -2.53 14.55
N LEU A 175 -8.13 -1.33 15.15
CA LEU A 175 -7.51 -0.16 14.53
C LEU A 175 -5.99 -0.28 14.48
N THR A 176 -5.35 -0.81 15.53
CA THR A 176 -3.92 -1.13 15.54
C THR A 176 -3.59 -2.12 14.43
N GLN A 177 -4.35 -3.22 14.31
CA GLN A 177 -4.13 -4.22 13.28
C GLN A 177 -4.31 -3.64 11.86
N ALA A 178 -5.28 -2.74 11.66
CA ALA A 178 -5.51 -2.12 10.36
C ALA A 178 -4.40 -1.14 9.98
N LEU A 179 -3.86 -0.40 10.97
CA LEU A 179 -2.70 0.47 10.81
C LEU A 179 -1.43 -0.34 10.48
N ASP A 180 -1.19 -1.44 11.17
CA ASP A 180 -0.02 -2.31 10.92
C ASP A 180 -0.04 -2.96 9.53
N LYS A 181 -1.22 -3.09 8.92
CA LYS A 181 -1.40 -3.60 7.56
C LYS A 181 -1.22 -2.54 6.47
N GLN A 182 -1.16 -1.26 6.83
CA GLN A 182 -0.83 -0.24 5.85
C GLN A 182 0.61 -0.42 5.38
N PRO A 183 0.86 -0.36 4.06
CA PRO A 183 2.23 -0.33 3.57
C PRO A 183 2.93 0.92 4.14
N THR A 184 4.10 0.73 4.74
CA THR A 184 4.91 1.88 5.17
C THR A 184 5.45 2.60 3.93
N PRO A 185 5.70 3.91 3.98
CA PRO A 185 6.29 4.64 2.85
C PRO A 185 7.60 4.01 2.35
N GLU A 186 8.35 3.41 3.27
CA GLU A 186 9.58 2.66 2.98
C GLU A 186 9.30 1.37 2.20
N LYS A 187 8.26 0.61 2.57
CA LYS A 187 7.84 -0.58 1.84
C LYS A 187 7.22 -0.24 0.49
N GLU A 188 6.51 0.88 0.39
CA GLU A 188 6.04 1.39 -0.91
C GLU A 188 7.22 1.74 -1.81
N ALA A 189 8.22 2.45 -1.28
CA ALA A 189 9.44 2.76 -2.01
C ALA A 189 10.26 1.52 -2.38
N GLU A 190 10.34 0.51 -1.51
CA GLU A 190 10.97 -0.78 -1.81
C GLU A 190 10.18 -1.58 -2.86
N MET A 191 8.86 -1.58 -2.81
CA MET A 191 8.02 -2.20 -3.85
C MET A 191 8.21 -1.50 -5.19
N ASP A 192 8.24 -0.17 -5.21
CA ASP A 192 8.52 0.62 -6.40
C ASP A 192 9.94 0.39 -6.92
N ALA A 193 10.94 0.25 -6.03
CA ALA A 193 12.33 -0.05 -6.39
C ALA A 193 12.53 -1.50 -6.87
N ALA A 194 11.81 -2.47 -6.30
CA ALA A 194 11.82 -3.86 -6.74
C ALA A 194 11.13 -4.05 -8.10
N LEU A 195 10.20 -3.15 -8.44
CA LEU A 195 9.59 -3.10 -9.77
C LEU A 195 10.40 -2.24 -10.76
N ALA A 196 11.34 -1.42 -10.28
CA ALA A 196 12.29 -0.76 -11.15
C ALA A 196 13.23 -1.83 -11.75
N PRO A 197 13.46 -1.83 -13.07
CA PRO A 197 14.33 -2.82 -13.71
C PRO A 197 15.75 -2.70 -13.14
N SER A 198 16.11 -3.63 -12.24
CA SER A 198 17.28 -3.46 -11.36
C SER A 198 18.59 -3.81 -12.06
N GLU A 199 18.54 -4.47 -13.21
CA GLU A 199 19.70 -4.68 -14.07
C GLU A 199 19.25 -4.62 -15.54
N PRO A 200 20.06 -4.03 -16.45
CA PRO A 200 19.88 -4.30 -17.86
C PRO A 200 19.95 -5.81 -18.02
N VAL A 201 18.86 -6.43 -18.49
CA VAL A 201 18.84 -7.86 -18.76
C VAL A 201 19.91 -8.12 -19.81
N LEU A 202 21.09 -8.59 -19.36
CA LEU A 202 22.15 -9.04 -20.22
C LEU A 202 21.60 -10.26 -20.96
N LEU A 203 21.32 -10.08 -22.25
CA LEU A 203 20.93 -11.18 -23.11
C LEU A 203 22.03 -12.25 -23.03
N PRO A 204 21.68 -13.53 -22.82
CA PRO A 204 22.64 -14.63 -22.91
C PRO A 204 23.47 -14.50 -24.20
N PRO A 205 24.78 -14.75 -24.16
CA PRO A 205 25.67 -14.50 -25.30
C PRO A 205 25.24 -15.24 -26.58
N GLU A 206 24.54 -16.36 -26.43
CA GLU A 206 23.94 -17.15 -27.52
C GLU A 206 22.79 -16.40 -28.22
N LEU A 207 21.94 -15.72 -27.46
CA LEU A 207 20.87 -14.86 -27.98
C LEU A 207 21.46 -13.59 -28.61
N ALA A 208 22.47 -12.98 -27.98
CA ALA A 208 23.19 -11.84 -28.55
C ALA A 208 23.93 -12.19 -29.85
N ALA A 209 24.41 -13.44 -30.01
CA ALA A 209 24.98 -13.95 -31.26
C ALA A 209 23.89 -14.18 -32.32
N ALA A 210 22.74 -14.75 -31.95
CA ALA A 210 21.61 -14.93 -32.85
C ALA A 210 21.05 -13.60 -33.41
N PHE A 211 21.04 -12.54 -32.61
CA PHE A 211 20.69 -11.19 -33.09
C PHE A 211 21.71 -10.62 -34.07
N ARG A 212 23.01 -10.85 -33.85
CA ARG A 212 24.05 -10.44 -34.80
C ARG A 212 23.96 -11.14 -36.15
N ASP A 213 23.67 -12.44 -36.16
CA ASP A 213 23.51 -13.22 -37.41
C ASP A 213 22.28 -12.79 -38.22
N THR A 214 21.30 -12.16 -37.59
CA THR A 214 20.11 -11.58 -38.25
C THR A 214 20.30 -10.11 -38.65
N GLY A 215 21.49 -9.55 -38.42
CA GLY A 215 21.83 -8.15 -38.77
C GLY A 215 21.33 -7.12 -37.74
N VAL A 216 20.78 -7.55 -36.62
CA VAL A 216 20.34 -6.67 -35.52
C VAL A 216 21.51 -6.45 -34.57
N THR A 217 21.97 -5.21 -34.47
CA THR A 217 23.00 -4.81 -33.50
C THR A 217 22.31 -4.20 -32.28
N VAL A 218 22.36 -4.91 -31.16
CA VAL A 218 21.93 -4.40 -29.85
C VAL A 218 23.12 -3.65 -29.27
N ALA A 219 22.99 -2.35 -29.07
CA ALA A 219 24.04 -1.56 -28.43
C ALA A 219 24.20 -2.03 -26.98
N ASP A 220 25.45 -2.28 -26.58
CA ASP A 220 25.80 -2.61 -25.20
C ASP A 220 25.38 -1.44 -24.29
N ALA A 221 24.82 -1.75 -23.13
CA ALA A 221 24.04 -0.82 -22.30
C ALA A 221 24.86 0.33 -21.66
N GLY A 222 26.13 0.50 -22.03
CA GLY A 222 27.02 1.53 -21.52
C GLY A 222 26.88 2.90 -22.19
N GLU A 223 26.48 2.97 -23.46
CA GLU A 223 26.42 4.24 -24.21
C GLU A 223 25.21 4.27 -25.16
N GLY A 224 24.08 4.78 -24.65
CA GLY A 224 22.95 5.22 -25.48
C GLY A 224 21.83 4.18 -25.63
N HIS A 225 20.65 4.53 -25.10
CA HIS A 225 19.42 3.79 -25.32
C HIS A 225 18.94 3.95 -26.77
N GLY A 226 19.39 3.08 -27.66
CA GLY A 226 18.88 3.02 -29.03
C GLY A 226 19.30 1.75 -29.76
N VAL A 227 18.32 0.90 -30.12
CA VAL A 227 18.52 -0.13 -31.15
C VAL A 227 18.61 0.61 -32.48
N SER A 228 19.77 0.59 -33.13
CA SER A 228 19.97 1.19 -34.43
C SER A 228 20.15 0.10 -35.48
N ASN A 229 19.26 0.04 -36.46
CA ASN A 229 19.47 -0.83 -37.62
C ASN A 229 20.56 -0.20 -38.47
N GLY A 230 21.76 -0.80 -38.44
CA GLY A 230 22.82 -0.54 -39.39
C GLY A 230 22.36 -0.94 -40.78
N GLN A 231 21.64 -0.05 -41.47
CA GLN A 231 21.37 -0.19 -42.89
C GLN A 231 22.72 -0.20 -43.61
N MET A 232 23.20 -1.38 -43.97
CA MET A 232 24.26 -1.53 -44.94
C MET A 232 23.76 -0.93 -46.25
N ARG A 233 24.11 0.34 -46.50
CA ARG A 233 24.02 0.98 -47.80
C ARG A 233 24.88 0.16 -48.76
N ALA A 234 24.23 -0.73 -49.51
CA ALA A 234 24.82 -1.37 -50.67
C ALA A 234 25.19 -0.27 -51.67
N SER A 235 26.48 0.04 -51.77
CA SER A 235 27.04 0.89 -52.82
C SER A 235 26.67 0.32 -54.18
N GLN A 236 25.68 0.93 -54.84
CA GLN A 236 25.44 0.75 -56.26
C GLN A 236 26.65 1.30 -57.02
N MET A 237 27.55 0.40 -57.42
CA MET A 237 28.49 0.66 -58.51
C MET A 237 27.70 0.76 -59.80
N SER A 238 27.45 1.99 -60.26
CA SER A 238 27.03 2.25 -61.64
C SER A 238 28.26 2.13 -62.56
N ARG A 239 28.23 1.13 -63.45
CA ARG A 239 29.00 1.12 -64.70
C ARG A 239 27.99 1.26 -65.84
N VAL A 240 28.12 2.32 -66.63
CA VAL A 240 28.44 2.36 -68.07
C VAL A 240 28.56 3.82 -68.46
#